data_AF-A0A943NI60-F1
#
_entry.id   AF-A0A943NI60-F1
#
_cell.length_a   1.000
_cell.length_b   1.000
_cell.length_c   1.000
_cell.angle_alpha   90.00
_cell.angle_beta   90.00
_cell.angle_gamma   90.00
#
_symmetry.space_group_name_H-M   'P 1'
#
loop_
_entity.id
_entity.type
_entity.pdbx_description
1 polymer ?
#
loop_
_entity_poly.entity_id
_entity_poly.type
_entity_poly.pdbx_seq_one_letter_code
_entity_poly.pdbx_strand_id
1 'polypeptide(L)' 'MYSPTKLVDSFVISGLPYYDAPLIFDQLKLGSDLTIVPERDNPYDPEALALYSNDHKLGFVPKENNS' A
#
# COMPACT_ATOMS: atom_id res chain seq x y z
N MET A 1 -8.34 18.83 -20.85
CA MET A 1 -9.03 19.28 -19.62
C MET A 1 -8.19 18.77 -18.45
N TYR A 2 -7.50 19.64 -17.72
CA TYR A 2 -6.69 19.25 -16.56
C TYR A 2 -7.63 19.08 -15.36
N SER A 3 -7.75 17.86 -14.85
CA SER A 3 -8.42 17.61 -13.58
C SER A 3 -7.40 17.78 -12.47
N PRO A 4 -7.64 18.63 -11.46
CA PRO A 4 -6.74 18.73 -10.33
C PRO A 4 -6.64 17.37 -9.62
N THR A 5 -5.44 17.02 -9.17
CA THR A 5 -5.22 15.82 -8.35
C THR A 5 -6.08 15.94 -7.10
N LYS A 6 -7.11 15.10 -7.03
CA LYS A 6 -7.97 15.00 -5.86
C LYS A 6 -7.39 13.93 -4.95
N LEU A 7 -7.12 14.29 -3.70
CA LEU A 7 -6.86 13.30 -2.66
C LEU A 7 -8.10 12.39 -2.56
N VAL A 8 -7.91 11.11 -2.87
CA VAL A 8 -8.97 10.10 -2.77
C VAL A 8 -9.07 9.64 -1.33
N ASP A 9 -7.93 9.31 -0.71
CA ASP A 9 -7.84 8.84 0.66
C ASP A 9 -6.44 9.04 1.25
N SER A 10 -6.32 8.95 2.57
CA SER A 10 -5.05 8.96 3.32
C SER A 10 -5.14 7.98 4.49
N PHE A 11 -4.20 7.05 4.57
CA PHE A 11 -4.22 5.99 5.57
C PHE A 11 -2.80 5.59 5.99
N VAL A 12 -2.70 4.78 7.05
CA VAL A 12 -1.44 4.17 7.51
C VAL A 12 -1.37 2.74 6.99
N ILE A 13 -0.23 2.35 6.44
CA ILE A 13 -0.02 0.99 5.89
C ILE A 13 -0.16 -0.05 7.02
N SER A 14 -1.06 -1.00 6.82
CA SER A 14 -1.29 -2.09 7.75
C SER A 14 -0.21 -3.16 7.64
N GLY A 15 0.30 -3.58 8.80
CA GLY A 15 1.31 -4.62 8.89
C GLY A 15 2.72 -4.22 8.45
N LEU A 16 2.98 -2.91 8.27
CA LEU A 16 4.28 -2.38 7.81
C LEU A 16 5.53 -3.00 8.46
N PRO A 17 5.63 -3.18 9.79
CA PRO A 17 6.82 -3.77 10.41
C PRO A 17 7.01 -5.27 10.13
N TYR A 18 6.01 -5.96 9.58
CA TYR A 18 6.06 -7.41 9.32
C TYR A 18 6.48 -7.78 7.90
N TYR A 19 6.71 -6.78 7.03
CA TYR A 19 7.14 -6.97 5.64
C TYR A 19 8.51 -6.32 5.40
N ASP A 20 8.83 -6.00 4.14
CA ASP A 20 10.15 -5.51 3.74
C ASP A 20 10.36 -4.02 4.04
N ALA A 21 9.33 -3.30 4.49
CA ALA A 21 9.42 -1.86 4.75
C ALA A 21 10.57 -1.47 5.69
N PRO A 22 10.88 -2.20 6.79
CA PRO A 22 12.04 -1.90 7.63
C PRO A 22 13.38 -2.06 6.91
N LEU A 23 13.45 -2.92 5.88
CA LEU A 23 14.68 -3.18 5.10
C LEU A 23 14.94 -2.07 4.08
N ILE A 24 13.89 -1.44 3.56
CA ILE A 24 13.98 -0.40 2.54
C ILE A 24 13.56 0.98 3.04
N PHE A 25 13.50 1.18 4.36
CA PHE A 25 12.99 2.41 4.96
C PHE A 25 13.73 3.67 4.46
N ASP A 26 15.05 3.58 4.28
CA ASP A 26 15.87 4.69 3.74
C ASP A 26 15.56 5.05 2.28
N GLN A 27 14.92 4.13 1.54
CA GLN A 27 14.50 4.31 0.16
C GLN A 27 13.08 4.87 0.04
N LEU A 28 12.26 4.70 1.09
CA LEU A 28 10.90 5.22 1.16
C LEU A 28 10.93 6.72 1.46
N LYS A 29 10.81 7.52 0.40
CA LYS A 29 10.77 9.00 0.51
C LYS A 29 9.38 9.54 0.18
N LEU A 30 9.10 10.74 0.69
CA LEU A 30 7.89 11.46 0.28
C LEU A 30 7.87 11.62 -1.24
N GLY A 31 6.72 11.31 -1.86
CA GLY A 31 6.57 11.30 -3.32
C GLY A 31 7.05 10.03 -4.01
N SER A 32 7.46 8.99 -3.27
CA SER A 32 7.73 7.67 -3.87
C SER A 32 6.44 7.05 -4.39
N ASP A 33 6.48 6.55 -5.62
CA ASP A 33 5.38 5.80 -6.20
C ASP A 33 5.27 4.41 -5.54
N LEU A 34 4.04 4.01 -5.23
CA LEU A 34 3.71 2.69 -4.69
C LEU A 34 2.80 1.96 -5.66
N THR A 35 2.97 0.65 -5.75
CA THR A 35 2.12 -0.23 -6.53
C THR A 35 1.10 -0.90 -5.62
N ILE A 36 -0.17 -0.82 -5.98
CA ILE A 36 -1.25 -1.55 -5.31
C ILE A 36 -1.53 -2.83 -6.09
N VAL A 37 -1.50 -3.97 -5.41
CA VAL A 37 -1.78 -5.29 -5.99
C VAL A 37 -2.90 -5.98 -5.20
N PRO A 38 -4.02 -6.36 -5.83
CA PRO A 38 -5.09 -7.09 -5.15
C PRO A 38 -4.66 -8.55 -4.88
N GLU A 39 -4.72 -8.97 -3.63
CA GLU A 39 -4.47 -10.34 -3.18
C GLU A 39 -5.79 -11.05 -2.88
N ARG A 40 -6.54 -11.41 -3.93
CA ARG A 40 -7.87 -12.04 -3.82
C ARG A 40 -7.84 -13.43 -3.20
N ASP A 41 -6.70 -14.11 -3.26
CA ASP A 41 -6.46 -15.42 -2.65
C ASP A 41 -6.06 -15.33 -1.18
N ASN A 42 -6.08 -14.13 -0.58
CA ASN A 42 -5.75 -13.96 0.83
C ASN A 42 -6.82 -14.65 1.71
N PRO A 43 -6.44 -15.65 2.53
CA PRO A 43 -7.41 -16.43 3.32
C PRO A 43 -8.12 -15.63 4.42
N TYR A 44 -7.61 -14.45 4.76
CA TYR A 44 -8.17 -13.58 5.79
C TYR A 44 -9.11 -12.50 5.23
N ASP A 45 -8.82 -12.01 4.03
CA ASP A 45 -9.56 -10.92 3.41
C ASP A 45 -9.46 -10.97 1.88
N PRO A 46 -10.52 -11.37 1.15
CA PRO A 46 -10.50 -11.46 -0.30
C PRO A 46 -10.41 -10.08 -1.00
N GLU A 47 -10.60 -8.98 -0.26
CA GLU A 47 -10.45 -7.61 -0.76
C GLU A 47 -9.10 -7.00 -0.36
N ALA A 48 -8.15 -7.80 0.13
CA ALA A 48 -6.84 -7.32 0.55
C ALA A 48 -6.09 -6.66 -0.62
N LEU A 49 -5.67 -5.42 -0.42
CA LEU A 49 -4.84 -4.66 -1.36
C LEU A 49 -3.43 -4.54 -0.79
N ALA A 50 -2.48 -5.30 -1.35
CA ALA A 50 -1.08 -5.25 -0.97
C ALA A 50 -0.39 -4.03 -1.58
N LEU A 51 0.47 -3.39 -0.80
CA LEU A 51 1.28 -2.25 -1.21
C LEU A 51 2.72 -2.69 -1.43
N TYR A 52 3.28 -2.29 -2.56
CA TYR A 52 4.65 -2.59 -2.97
C TYR A 52 5.41 -1.32 -3.31
N SER A 53 6.69 -1.29 -2.97
CA SER A 53 7.67 -0.34 -3.50
C SER A 53 8.69 -1.14 -4.31
N ASN A 54 8.68 -0.96 -5.63
CA ASN A 54 9.37 -1.87 -6.56
C ASN A 54 8.94 -3.33 -6.29
N ASP A 55 9.88 -4.23 -6.00
CA ASP A 55 9.65 -5.64 -5.69
C ASP A 55 9.46 -5.92 -4.19
N HIS A 56 9.43 -4.89 -3.34
CA HIS A 56 9.36 -5.04 -1.89
C HIS A 56 7.93 -4.84 -1.37
N LYS A 57 7.39 -5.85 -0.70
CA LYS A 57 6.07 -5.74 -0.06
C LYS A 57 6.19 -4.85 1.16
N LEU A 58 5.38 -3.80 1.23
CA LEU A 58 5.33 -2.89 2.37
C LEU A 58 4.27 -3.27 3.38
N GLY A 59 3.18 -3.89 2.92
CA GLY A 59 2.04 -4.24 3.76
C GLY A 59 0.74 -4.18 2.98
N PHE A 60 -0.33 -3.80 3.65
CA PHE A 60 -1.67 -3.73 3.07
C PHE A 60 -2.33 -2.37 3.29
N VAL A 61 -3.25 -2.01 2.41
CA VAL A 61 -4.25 -0.97 2.70
C VAL A 61 -5.11 -1.46 3.87
N PRO A 62 -5.41 -0.61 4.87
CA PRO A 62 -6.29 -0.99 5.97
C PRO A 62 -7.65 -1.48 5.46
N LYS A 63 -8.19 -2.51 6.11
CA LYS A 63 -9.49 -3.09 5.73
C LYS A 63 -10.62 -2.07 5.68
N GLU A 64 -10.58 -1.07 6.55
CA GLU A 64 -11.58 0.02 6.62
C GLU A 64 -11.56 0.93 5.38
N ASN A 65 -10.48 0.89 4.59
CA ASN A 65 -10.25 1.69 3.40
C ASN A 65 -10.23 0.84 2.10
N ASN A 66 -10.64 -0.43 2.16
CA ASN A 66 -10.66 -1.35 1.00
C ASN A 66 -11.99 -1.34 0.21
N SER A 67 -12.93 -0.42 0.50
CA SER A 67 -14.27 -0.33 -0.14
C SER A 67 -14.52 0.96 -0.90
#